data_AF-A0A819W2E6-F1
#
_entry.id   AF-A0A819W2E6-F1
#
_cell.length_a   1.000
_cell.length_b   1.000
_cell.length_c   1.000
_cell.angle_alpha   90.00
_cell.angle_beta   90.00
_cell.angle_gamma   90.00
#
_symmetry.space_group_name_H-M   'P 1'
#
loop_
_entity.id
_entity.type
_entity.pdbx_description
1 polymer ?
#
loop_
_entity_poly.entity_id
_entity_poly.type
_entity_poly.pdbx_seq_one_letter_code
_entity_poly.pdbx_strand_id
1 'polypeptide(L)'
;MAAHSRFTDDIWCTPAPSEPQVSVRKIDELRNEIFLQGYQGEFQQALFQAEEMKSKDLYEKYSPSFRDKNKQFIFKYINEVKHYCPSPDRSLLVTRWKPFLPNLTPENLSPTSTKVTFEANVFKYETCGDNQTVEWYLNFANHDLFAFYSGPLLAQDELQVLECVELAALREYFVQTVNTVGSYTTGSDKSTHKTVPTPILISNTERVINMDTNKVYGNAFAKATERQLIQACVYLSQPQTVNLIAIEAPSHGRGSYTREQVNYIITTCYVGFKAAQLLAYKTHALNTKHQRSSSRSGKNGFRTKIHTGWWGCGAYGNNRQMMILTQMLAAYWAQVEEIIFHTQTNEYDKDINAAREIVEKLLLEKNVDRAIDEIVKLNLQWERSNNT
;
A
#
# COMPACT_ATOMS: atom_id res chain seq x y z
N MET A 1 -21.46 3.94 -25.84
CA MET A 1 -20.41 3.02 -26.29
C MET A 1 -19.23 3.18 -25.35
N ALA A 2 -19.01 2.19 -24.47
CA ALA A 2 -17.97 2.23 -23.46
C ALA A 2 -16.59 2.10 -24.12
N ALA A 3 -15.70 3.06 -23.87
CA ALA A 3 -14.30 2.95 -24.25
C ALA A 3 -13.62 1.97 -23.30
N HIS A 4 -13.65 0.69 -23.65
CA HIS A 4 -12.98 -0.38 -22.93
C HIS A 4 -11.46 -0.14 -22.86
N SER A 5 -10.91 -0.33 -21.64
CA SER A 5 -9.50 -0.50 -21.26
C SER A 5 -8.44 -0.20 -22.32
N ARG A 6 -7.72 0.92 -22.17
CA ARG A 6 -6.59 1.32 -23.02
C ARG A 6 -5.27 0.59 -22.69
N PHE A 7 -5.30 -0.44 -21.85
CA PHE A 7 -4.09 -1.01 -21.25
C PHE A 7 -3.77 -2.39 -21.83
N THR A 8 -2.59 -2.52 -22.44
CA THR A 8 -2.04 -3.77 -22.98
C THR A 8 -1.09 -4.45 -22.00
N ASP A 9 -1.07 -5.78 -22.02
CA ASP A 9 -0.52 -6.70 -20.99
C ASP A 9 0.99 -6.72 -20.72
N ASP A 10 1.85 -5.95 -21.41
CA ASP A 10 3.30 -6.11 -21.23
C ASP A 10 3.86 -4.99 -20.36
N ILE A 11 3.90 -5.25 -19.05
CA ILE A 11 4.84 -4.59 -18.16
C ILE A 11 6.13 -5.41 -18.22
N TRP A 12 7.20 -4.78 -18.68
CA TRP A 12 8.53 -5.39 -18.72
C TRP A 12 9.06 -5.58 -17.29
N CYS A 13 8.75 -6.71 -16.68
CA CYS A 13 9.52 -7.20 -15.54
C CYS A 13 10.88 -7.66 -16.10
N THR A 14 11.98 -7.10 -15.58
CA THR A 14 13.32 -7.60 -15.86
C THR A 14 13.38 -9.12 -15.60
N PRO A 15 13.91 -9.94 -16.53
CA PRO A 15 14.00 -11.37 -16.33
C PRO A 15 14.96 -11.66 -15.18
N ALA A 16 14.41 -12.20 -14.10
CA ALA A 16 15.18 -12.73 -12.98
C ALA A 16 15.88 -14.07 -13.37
N PRO A 17 16.83 -14.57 -12.57
CA PRO A 17 17.68 -15.68 -12.97
C PRO A 17 17.05 -17.08 -12.90
N SER A 18 15.91 -17.30 -12.24
CA SER A 18 15.39 -18.66 -11.99
C SER A 18 13.86 -18.78 -11.81
N GLU A 19 13.34 -20.02 -11.95
CA GLU A 19 11.97 -20.38 -11.56
C GLU A 19 11.76 -20.31 -10.03
N PRO A 20 10.50 -20.17 -9.54
CA PRO A 20 10.21 -20.15 -8.11
C PRO A 20 10.70 -21.40 -7.38
N GLN A 21 11.40 -21.22 -6.26
CA GLN A 21 11.84 -22.30 -5.38
C GLN A 21 10.82 -22.66 -4.29
N VAL A 22 9.63 -22.05 -4.36
CA VAL A 22 8.52 -22.23 -3.43
C VAL A 22 7.25 -22.53 -4.19
N SER A 23 6.30 -23.19 -3.55
CA SER A 23 4.97 -23.40 -4.13
C SER A 23 4.20 -22.08 -4.16
N VAL A 24 3.70 -21.71 -5.34
CA VAL A 24 2.99 -20.47 -5.57
C VAL A 24 1.66 -20.76 -6.27
N ARG A 25 0.56 -20.35 -5.64
CA ARG A 25 -0.74 -20.33 -6.30
C ARG A 25 -0.84 -19.06 -7.13
N LYS A 26 -1.22 -19.19 -8.41
CA LYS A 26 -1.23 -18.07 -9.36
C LYS A 26 -2.64 -17.51 -9.55
N ILE A 27 -2.73 -16.40 -10.28
CA ILE A 27 -3.97 -15.65 -10.53
C ILE A 27 -5.15 -16.51 -11.00
N ASP A 28 -4.92 -17.52 -11.84
CA ASP A 28 -6.00 -18.36 -12.39
C ASP A 28 -6.72 -19.18 -11.30
N GLU A 29 -5.98 -19.60 -10.27
CA GLU A 29 -6.56 -20.26 -9.10
C GLU A 29 -7.19 -19.26 -8.13
N LEU A 30 -6.57 -18.08 -7.98
CA LEU A 30 -6.93 -17.10 -6.96
C LEU A 30 -8.11 -16.22 -7.35
N ARG A 31 -8.38 -16.04 -8.65
CA ARG A 31 -9.37 -15.08 -9.15
C ARG A 31 -10.76 -15.32 -8.54
N ASN A 32 -11.20 -16.57 -8.47
CA ASN A 32 -12.50 -16.93 -7.92
C ASN A 32 -12.56 -16.83 -6.38
N GLU A 33 -11.41 -16.83 -5.71
CA GLU A 33 -11.32 -16.64 -4.25
C GLU A 33 -11.26 -15.17 -3.86
N ILE A 34 -10.67 -14.34 -4.73
CA ILE A 34 -10.61 -12.88 -4.58
C ILE A 34 -11.98 -12.27 -4.88
N PHE A 35 -12.56 -12.64 -6.02
CA PHE A 35 -13.85 -12.09 -6.46
C PHE A 35 -14.98 -13.03 -6.05
N LEU A 36 -15.70 -12.68 -5.00
CA LEU A 36 -16.95 -13.36 -4.65
C LEU A 36 -17.96 -13.29 -5.81
N GLN A 37 -18.81 -14.32 -5.94
CA GLN A 37 -19.86 -14.40 -6.96
C GLN A 37 -20.73 -13.13 -6.99
N GLY A 38 -20.53 -12.28 -8.01
CA GLY A 38 -21.27 -11.03 -8.19
C GLY A 38 -20.40 -9.87 -8.72
N TYR A 39 -19.09 -9.89 -8.45
CA TYR A 39 -18.16 -8.96 -9.08
C TYR A 39 -17.88 -9.43 -10.52
N GLN A 40 -18.55 -8.86 -11.52
CA GLN A 40 -18.24 -9.12 -12.94
C GLN A 40 -17.90 -7.82 -13.67
N GLY A 41 -17.03 -7.92 -14.68
CA GLY A 41 -16.65 -6.80 -15.56
C GLY A 41 -15.23 -6.29 -15.36
N GLU A 42 -15.09 -4.96 -15.27
CA GLU A 42 -13.82 -4.22 -15.36
C GLU A 42 -12.81 -4.52 -14.23
N PHE A 43 -13.28 -4.73 -12.99
CA PHE A 43 -12.40 -4.97 -11.84
C PHE A 43 -11.64 -6.30 -11.94
N GLN A 44 -12.27 -7.35 -12.47
CA GLN A 44 -11.59 -8.63 -12.69
C GLN A 44 -10.51 -8.53 -13.76
N GLN A 45 -10.70 -7.67 -14.76
CA GLN A 45 -9.71 -7.42 -15.82
C GLN A 45 -8.58 -6.52 -15.33
N ALA A 46 -8.85 -5.70 -14.32
CA ALA A 46 -7.85 -4.85 -13.68
C ALA A 46 -6.88 -5.63 -12.79
N LEU A 47 -7.28 -6.77 -12.19
CA LEU A 47 -6.34 -7.65 -11.51
C LEU A 47 -5.37 -8.25 -12.53
N PHE A 48 -4.13 -7.78 -12.51
CA PHE A 48 -3.10 -8.14 -13.49
C PHE A 48 -2.40 -9.44 -13.12
N GLN A 49 -1.91 -9.51 -11.88
CA GLN A 49 -1.18 -10.65 -11.35
C GLN A 49 -1.55 -10.86 -9.88
N ALA A 50 -1.54 -12.12 -9.45
CA ALA A 50 -1.77 -12.51 -8.07
C ALA A 50 -0.98 -13.76 -7.72
N GLU A 51 -0.40 -13.77 -6.53
CA GLU A 51 0.40 -14.87 -6.00
C GLU A 51 0.10 -15.10 -4.53
N GLU A 52 -0.20 -16.34 -4.17
CA GLU A 52 -0.28 -16.78 -2.78
C GLU A 52 0.82 -17.81 -2.51
N MET A 53 1.62 -17.56 -1.48
CA MET A 53 2.76 -18.39 -1.12
C MET A 53 2.87 -18.53 0.39
N LYS A 54 3.44 -19.64 0.86
CA LYS A 54 3.66 -19.87 2.29
C LYS A 54 4.75 -18.94 2.83
N SER A 55 4.43 -18.20 3.89
CA SER A 55 5.35 -17.23 4.50
C SER A 55 6.67 -17.87 4.91
N LYS A 56 6.59 -19.05 5.54
CA LYS A 56 7.77 -19.78 6.01
C LYS A 56 8.67 -20.21 4.86
N ASP A 57 8.11 -20.82 3.82
CA ASP A 57 8.88 -21.28 2.66
C ASP A 57 9.54 -20.10 1.94
N LEU A 58 8.82 -18.98 1.77
CA LEU A 58 9.36 -17.74 1.22
C LEU A 58 10.56 -17.26 2.04
N TYR A 59 10.40 -17.17 3.36
CA TYR A 59 11.41 -16.65 4.28
C TYR A 59 12.68 -17.53 4.34
N GLU A 60 12.51 -18.86 4.29
CA GLU A 60 13.62 -19.81 4.31
C GLU A 60 14.36 -19.88 2.96
N LYS A 61 13.65 -19.81 1.83
CA LYS A 61 14.26 -19.92 0.49
C LYS A 61 14.85 -18.61 -0.01
N TYR A 62 14.22 -17.49 0.33
CA TYR A 62 14.62 -16.15 -0.10
C TYR A 62 14.96 -15.31 1.12
N SER A 63 15.93 -15.77 1.92
CA SER A 63 16.25 -15.11 3.20
C SER A 63 16.65 -13.64 3.01
N PRO A 64 16.15 -12.72 3.86
CA PRO A 64 16.50 -11.29 3.79
C PRO A 64 18.00 -11.00 3.75
N SER A 65 18.42 -10.10 2.85
CA SER A 65 19.82 -9.71 2.64
C SER A 65 20.05 -8.25 3.03
N PHE A 66 20.10 -7.98 4.34
CA PHE A 66 20.42 -6.65 4.85
C PHE A 66 21.92 -6.34 4.68
N ARG A 67 22.24 -5.16 4.12
CA ARG A 67 23.62 -4.70 3.89
C ARG A 67 24.08 -3.69 4.95
N ASP A 68 23.18 -2.84 5.40
CA ASP A 68 23.45 -1.90 6.48
C ASP A 68 23.68 -2.62 7.82
N LYS A 69 24.68 -2.14 8.57
CA LYS A 69 25.09 -2.73 9.85
C LYS A 69 23.97 -2.71 10.91
N ASN A 70 23.15 -1.65 10.95
CA ASN A 70 22.13 -1.48 11.96
C ASN A 70 20.92 -2.36 11.66
N LYS A 71 20.56 -2.50 10.37
CA LYS A 71 19.53 -3.45 9.94
C LYS A 71 19.98 -4.91 10.09
N GLN A 72 21.25 -5.23 9.79
CA GLN A 72 21.84 -6.53 10.07
C GLN A 72 21.77 -6.88 11.56
N PHE A 73 22.13 -5.93 12.43
CA PHE A 73 22.05 -6.11 13.88
C PHE A 73 20.63 -6.44 14.34
N ILE A 74 19.63 -5.69 13.87
CA ILE A 74 18.22 -5.92 14.21
C ILE A 74 17.73 -7.26 13.65
N PHE A 75 18.06 -7.58 12.40
CA PHE A 75 17.71 -8.85 11.77
C PHE A 75 18.29 -10.04 12.55
N LYS A 76 19.56 -9.94 12.97
CA LYS A 76 20.22 -10.92 13.83
C LYS A 76 19.50 -11.05 15.17
N TYR A 77 19.15 -9.93 15.81
CA TYR A 77 18.39 -9.93 17.05
C TYR A 77 17.04 -10.65 16.90
N ILE A 78 16.30 -10.39 15.83
CA ILE A 78 15.01 -11.03 15.55
C ILE A 78 15.17 -12.56 15.37
N ASN A 79 16.13 -13.01 14.55
CA ASN A 79 16.25 -14.43 14.20
C ASN A 79 17.04 -15.24 15.22
N GLU A 80 18.16 -14.73 15.70
CA GLU A 80 19.07 -15.50 16.55
C GLU A 80 18.78 -15.34 18.04
N VAL A 81 18.28 -14.19 18.48
CA VAL A 81 17.98 -13.93 19.91
C VAL A 81 16.51 -14.15 20.22
N LYS A 82 15.61 -13.76 19.32
CA LYS A 82 14.16 -13.92 19.48
C LYS A 82 13.60 -15.16 18.79
N HIS A 83 14.42 -15.87 18.00
CA HIS A 83 14.05 -17.11 17.32
C HIS A 83 12.77 -16.98 16.49
N TYR A 84 12.59 -15.81 15.86
CA TYR A 84 11.45 -15.60 14.99
C TYR A 84 11.51 -16.50 13.76
N CYS A 85 10.38 -17.10 13.42
CA CYS A 85 10.14 -17.83 12.18
C CYS A 85 8.65 -17.66 11.85
N PRO A 86 8.29 -17.34 10.60
CA PRO A 86 6.89 -17.30 10.20
C PRO A 86 6.19 -18.63 10.46
N SER A 87 4.92 -18.58 10.82
CA SER A 87 4.10 -19.78 11.02
C SER A 87 3.98 -20.60 9.73
N PRO A 88 4.12 -21.95 9.76
CA PRO A 88 4.13 -22.79 8.55
C PRO A 88 2.80 -22.78 7.79
N ASP A 89 1.69 -22.51 8.49
CA ASP A 89 0.36 -22.51 7.88
C ASP A 89 -0.03 -21.16 7.28
N ARG A 90 0.75 -20.11 7.54
CA ARG A 90 0.50 -18.76 7.07
C ARG A 90 0.87 -18.63 5.59
N SER A 91 0.02 -17.93 4.85
CA SER A 91 0.29 -17.53 3.46
C SER A 91 0.28 -16.01 3.34
N LEU A 92 1.21 -15.49 2.54
CA LEU A 92 1.16 -14.14 1.99
C LEU A 92 0.36 -14.18 0.69
N LEU A 93 -0.47 -13.16 0.47
CA LEU A 93 -1.09 -12.90 -0.82
C LEU A 93 -0.56 -11.58 -1.35
N VAL A 94 -0.02 -11.60 -2.57
CA VAL A 94 0.44 -10.43 -3.29
C VAL A 94 -0.40 -10.27 -4.54
N THR A 95 -0.89 -9.07 -4.80
CA THR A 95 -1.64 -8.75 -6.02
C THR A 95 -1.13 -7.47 -6.67
N ARG A 96 -1.25 -7.37 -7.98
CA ARG A 96 -0.92 -6.17 -8.76
C ARG A 96 -2.07 -5.81 -9.68
N TRP A 97 -2.35 -4.52 -9.77
CA TRP A 97 -3.55 -4.00 -10.41
C TRP A 97 -3.19 -3.04 -11.54
N LYS A 98 -3.90 -3.13 -12.65
CA LYS A 98 -3.81 -2.18 -13.76
C LYS A 98 -4.46 -0.85 -13.35
N PRO A 99 -4.02 0.28 -13.92
CA PRO A 99 -4.70 1.54 -13.76
C PRO A 99 -6.13 1.47 -14.31
N PHE A 100 -7.10 2.02 -13.58
CA PHE A 100 -8.45 2.30 -14.07
C PHE A 100 -9.10 3.34 -13.17
N LEU A 101 -10.13 4.02 -13.68
CA LEU A 101 -10.97 4.94 -12.91
C LEU A 101 -12.42 4.50 -13.05
N PRO A 102 -13.27 4.75 -12.05
CA PRO A 102 -14.65 4.31 -12.10
C PRO A 102 -15.43 5.10 -13.14
N ASN A 103 -16.45 4.47 -13.71
CA ASN A 103 -17.61 5.23 -14.16
C ASN A 103 -18.39 5.65 -12.91
N LEU A 104 -18.48 6.97 -12.66
CA LEU A 104 -19.23 7.49 -11.52
C LEU A 104 -20.74 7.32 -11.77
N THR A 105 -21.29 6.22 -11.27
CA THR A 105 -22.74 5.93 -11.27
C THR A 105 -23.38 6.51 -10.00
N PRO A 106 -24.70 6.75 -9.97
CA PRO A 106 -25.40 7.13 -8.75
C PRO A 106 -25.18 6.19 -7.55
N GLU A 107 -24.82 4.93 -7.79
CA GLU A 107 -24.44 3.95 -6.76
C GLU A 107 -23.03 4.21 -6.20
N ASN A 108 -22.09 4.65 -7.05
CA ASN A 108 -20.74 5.09 -6.67
C ASN A 108 -20.69 6.55 -6.18
N LEU A 109 -21.77 7.31 -6.40
CA LEU A 109 -21.93 8.72 -6.04
C LEU A 109 -22.96 8.94 -4.92
N SER A 110 -23.70 7.90 -4.54
CA SER A 110 -24.44 7.92 -3.28
C SER A 110 -23.41 8.27 -2.21
N PRO A 111 -23.64 9.27 -1.34
CA PRO A 111 -22.69 9.60 -0.29
C PRO A 111 -22.46 8.35 0.55
N THR A 112 -21.43 7.59 0.21
CA THR A 112 -20.99 6.48 1.03
C THR A 112 -20.48 7.10 2.31
N SER A 113 -20.77 6.45 3.43
CA SER A 113 -20.42 6.86 4.77
C SER A 113 -18.91 6.80 5.05
N THR A 114 -18.05 6.96 4.02
CA THR A 114 -16.59 6.94 4.15
C THR A 114 -16.20 7.94 5.22
N LYS A 115 -15.78 7.41 6.35
CA LYS A 115 -15.38 8.20 7.50
C LYS A 115 -13.94 8.62 7.28
N VAL A 116 -13.69 9.93 7.26
CA VAL A 116 -12.34 10.48 7.13
C VAL A 116 -11.91 11.03 8.49
N THR A 117 -11.01 10.32 9.16
CA THR A 117 -10.45 10.71 10.46
C THR A 117 -9.02 11.21 10.28
N PHE A 118 -8.63 12.26 11.01
CA PHE A 118 -7.26 12.76 11.06
C PHE A 118 -6.70 12.54 12.46
N GLU A 119 -5.50 11.97 12.54
CA GLU A 119 -4.83 11.70 13.81
C GLU A 119 -3.42 12.27 13.84
N ALA A 120 -3.12 13.08 14.85
CA ALA A 120 -1.79 13.63 15.09
C ALA A 120 -0.86 12.59 15.74
N ASN A 121 -0.56 11.54 14.99
CA ASN A 121 0.35 10.48 15.37
C ASN A 121 0.95 9.83 14.10
N VAL A 122 1.78 8.81 14.31
CA VAL A 122 2.28 7.91 13.26
C VAL A 122 1.43 6.65 13.21
N PHE A 123 1.67 5.76 12.25
CA PHE A 123 0.97 4.49 12.16
C PHE A 123 1.09 3.70 13.47
N LYS A 124 -0.05 3.47 14.10
CA LYS A 124 -0.19 2.55 15.22
C LYS A 124 -0.90 1.34 14.66
N TYR A 125 -0.18 0.23 14.45
CA TYR A 125 -0.72 -1.04 13.93
C TYR A 125 -1.63 -1.73 14.96
N GLU A 126 -2.55 -0.98 15.55
CA GLU A 126 -3.44 -1.45 16.61
C GLU A 126 -4.51 -2.34 15.98
N THR A 127 -4.77 -3.49 16.59
CA THR A 127 -5.81 -4.39 16.09
C THR A 127 -7.18 -3.76 16.27
N CYS A 128 -7.96 -3.64 15.20
CA CYS A 128 -9.37 -3.33 15.32
C CYS A 128 -10.05 -4.38 16.20
N GLY A 129 -10.77 -3.95 17.24
CA GLY A 129 -11.60 -4.86 18.04
C GLY A 129 -12.79 -5.45 17.28
N ASP A 130 -13.01 -5.04 16.03
CA ASP A 130 -14.03 -5.58 15.14
C ASP A 130 -13.45 -6.63 14.18
N ASN A 131 -13.95 -7.86 14.30
CA ASN A 131 -13.56 -8.98 13.44
C ASN A 131 -14.07 -8.85 11.99
N GLN A 132 -14.90 -7.87 11.65
CA GLN A 132 -15.35 -7.66 10.26
C GLN A 132 -14.58 -6.55 9.53
N THR A 133 -13.62 -5.90 10.18
CA THR A 133 -12.83 -4.83 9.58
C THR A 133 -11.46 -5.35 9.17
N VAL A 134 -11.09 -5.12 7.91
CA VAL A 134 -9.76 -5.37 7.38
C VAL A 134 -9.02 -4.05 7.29
N GLU A 135 -7.94 -3.96 8.05
CA GLU A 135 -7.08 -2.78 8.06
C GLU A 135 -5.94 -2.91 7.06
N TRP A 136 -5.74 -1.86 6.28
CA TRP A 136 -4.69 -1.71 5.30
C TRP A 136 -3.85 -0.48 5.62
N TYR A 137 -2.54 -0.60 5.47
CA TYR A 137 -1.60 0.48 5.74
C TYR A 137 -0.89 0.88 4.45
N LEU A 138 -0.91 2.16 4.13
CA LEU A 138 -0.27 2.65 2.91
C LEU A 138 1.25 2.54 3.06
N ASN A 139 1.90 1.84 2.14
CA ASN A 139 3.35 1.88 1.96
C ASN A 139 3.65 2.98 0.95
N PHE A 140 4.45 3.98 1.36
CA PHE A 140 4.88 5.09 0.50
C PHE A 140 6.02 4.61 -0.41
N ALA A 141 5.66 3.72 -1.33
CA ALA A 141 6.59 2.94 -2.11
C ALA A 141 7.40 3.80 -3.10
N ASN A 142 8.60 3.32 -3.39
CA ASN A 142 9.31 3.65 -4.62
C ASN A 142 8.70 2.88 -5.82
N HIS A 143 8.96 3.32 -7.07
CA HIS A 143 8.62 2.53 -8.26
C HIS A 143 9.14 1.10 -8.14
N ASP A 144 10.34 0.88 -7.61
CA ASP A 144 10.88 -0.44 -7.34
C ASP A 144 10.67 -0.82 -5.86
N LEU A 145 9.63 -1.61 -5.58
CA LEU A 145 9.12 -1.90 -4.25
C LEU A 145 10.22 -2.50 -3.37
N PHE A 146 10.42 -1.87 -2.21
CA PHE A 146 11.43 -2.22 -1.21
C PHE A 146 12.88 -2.14 -1.70
N ALA A 147 13.19 -1.49 -2.83
CA ALA A 147 14.55 -1.46 -3.38
C ALA A 147 15.63 -1.00 -2.39
N PHE A 148 15.28 -0.10 -1.46
CA PHE A 148 16.21 0.50 -0.51
C PHE A 148 16.16 -0.15 0.88
N TYR A 149 15.43 -1.26 1.05
CA TYR A 149 15.24 -1.89 2.37
C TYR A 149 16.56 -2.25 3.07
N SER A 150 17.61 -2.55 2.30
CA SER A 150 18.93 -2.92 2.82
C SER A 150 19.87 -1.73 3.09
N GLY A 151 19.47 -0.51 2.72
CA GLY A 151 20.24 0.72 2.86
C GLY A 151 20.29 1.27 4.31
N PRO A 152 21.07 2.33 4.57
CA PRO A 152 21.30 2.85 5.92
C PRO A 152 20.18 3.72 6.47
N LEU A 153 19.28 4.22 5.62
CA LEU A 153 18.16 5.06 6.05
C LEU A 153 16.99 4.20 6.54
N LEU A 154 16.14 4.86 7.34
CA LEU A 154 14.89 4.29 7.83
C LEU A 154 13.76 5.30 7.55
N ALA A 155 13.37 5.42 6.27
CA ALA A 155 12.13 6.07 5.89
C ALA A 155 10.95 5.11 6.11
N GLN A 156 9.76 5.52 5.68
CA GLN A 156 8.53 4.82 6.02
C GLN A 156 8.42 3.43 5.38
N ASP A 157 8.90 3.26 4.16
CA ASP A 157 8.90 1.96 3.47
C ASP A 157 9.94 1.01 4.09
N GLU A 158 11.16 1.48 4.39
CA GLU A 158 12.18 0.64 5.03
C GLU A 158 11.82 0.29 6.47
N LEU A 159 11.14 1.19 7.19
CA LEU A 159 10.59 0.91 8.52
C LEU A 159 9.60 -0.26 8.44
N GLN A 160 8.68 -0.24 7.48
CA GLN A 160 7.71 -1.33 7.30
C GLN A 160 8.39 -2.66 7.00
N VAL A 161 9.44 -2.67 6.18
CA VAL A 161 10.21 -3.89 5.91
C VAL A 161 10.98 -4.37 7.14
N LEU A 162 11.55 -3.46 7.93
CA LEU A 162 12.30 -3.83 9.13
C LEU A 162 11.36 -4.37 10.23
N GLU A 163 10.17 -3.79 10.37
CA GLU A 163 9.15 -4.26 11.31
C GLU A 163 8.45 -5.54 10.85
N CYS A 164 8.30 -5.72 9.53
CA CYS A 164 7.72 -6.90 8.89
C CYS A 164 8.76 -7.62 8.02
N VAL A 165 9.67 -8.34 8.67
CA VAL A 165 10.89 -8.89 8.04
C VAL A 165 10.62 -9.84 6.86
N GLU A 166 9.42 -10.46 6.80
CA GLU A 166 8.97 -11.25 5.64
C GLU A 166 8.95 -10.43 4.33
N LEU A 167 8.75 -9.11 4.40
CA LEU A 167 8.75 -8.24 3.22
C LEU A 167 10.12 -8.15 2.55
N ALA A 168 11.21 -8.31 3.32
CA ALA A 168 12.54 -8.41 2.75
C ALA A 168 12.72 -9.73 2.00
N ALA A 169 12.15 -10.83 2.49
CA ALA A 169 12.15 -12.09 1.76
C ALA A 169 11.32 -12.01 0.48
N LEU A 170 10.19 -11.31 0.52
CA LEU A 170 9.39 -11.02 -0.66
C LEU A 170 10.17 -10.22 -1.71
N ARG A 171 10.97 -9.24 -1.27
CA ARG A 171 11.88 -8.50 -2.16
C ARG A 171 12.89 -9.44 -2.82
N GLU A 172 13.55 -10.30 -2.05
CA GLU A 172 14.50 -11.28 -2.58
C GLU A 172 13.85 -12.23 -3.58
N TYR A 173 12.62 -12.66 -3.32
CA TYR A 173 11.83 -13.44 -4.27
C TYR A 173 11.59 -12.69 -5.59
N PHE A 174 11.15 -11.42 -5.55
CA PHE A 174 10.94 -10.63 -6.77
C PHE A 174 12.20 -10.44 -7.60
N VAL A 175 13.37 -10.28 -6.98
CA VAL A 175 14.62 -10.05 -7.71
C VAL A 175 15.28 -11.34 -8.21
N GLN A 176 14.99 -12.49 -7.60
CA GLN A 176 15.59 -13.79 -7.96
C GLN A 176 14.69 -14.67 -8.84
N THR A 177 13.40 -14.33 -8.96
CA THR A 177 12.39 -15.20 -9.59
C THR A 177 11.69 -14.55 -10.78
N VAL A 178 11.55 -15.29 -11.89
CA VAL A 178 10.83 -14.84 -13.09
C VAL A 178 9.32 -15.02 -12.96
N ASN A 179 8.56 -14.32 -13.80
CA ASN A 179 7.10 -14.48 -13.90
C ASN A 179 6.39 -14.33 -12.54
N THR A 180 6.92 -13.43 -11.71
CA THR A 180 6.31 -13.03 -10.45
C THR A 180 5.33 -11.88 -10.67
N VAL A 181 4.62 -11.47 -9.61
CA VAL A 181 3.89 -10.18 -9.56
C VAL A 181 4.80 -8.99 -9.94
N GLY A 182 6.11 -9.14 -9.71
CA GLY A 182 7.12 -8.12 -9.92
C GLY A 182 7.17 -7.10 -8.79
N SER A 183 8.29 -6.40 -8.68
CA SER A 183 8.50 -5.35 -7.67
C SER A 183 8.03 -3.97 -8.12
N TYR A 184 7.66 -3.77 -9.39
CA TYR A 184 7.37 -2.43 -9.88
C TYR A 184 5.96 -1.96 -9.53
N THR A 185 5.83 -0.90 -8.73
CA THR A 185 4.54 -0.25 -8.39
C THR A 185 4.03 0.66 -9.52
N THR A 186 4.80 0.80 -10.59
CA THR A 186 4.43 1.47 -11.84
C THR A 186 4.68 0.58 -13.05
N GLY A 187 4.05 0.93 -14.17
CA GLY A 187 4.24 0.33 -15.48
C GLY A 187 4.36 1.41 -16.56
N SER A 188 4.40 0.99 -17.83
CA SER A 188 4.39 1.89 -18.97
C SER A 188 3.19 1.59 -19.88
N ASP A 189 2.47 2.63 -20.28
CA ASP A 189 1.44 2.52 -21.31
C ASP A 189 2.10 2.34 -22.68
N LYS A 190 1.85 1.23 -23.38
CA LYS A 190 2.53 0.94 -24.66
C LYS A 190 2.26 1.98 -25.76
N SER A 191 1.09 2.61 -25.75
CA SER A 191 0.68 3.52 -26.82
C SER A 191 1.30 4.91 -26.66
N THR A 192 1.47 5.34 -25.42
CA THR A 192 1.96 6.68 -25.08
C THR A 192 3.37 6.69 -24.49
N HIS A 193 3.90 5.52 -24.13
CA HIS A 193 5.13 5.32 -23.35
C HIS A 193 5.14 6.06 -22.00
N LYS A 194 3.99 6.54 -21.53
CA LYS A 194 3.87 7.25 -20.25
C LYS A 194 3.86 6.25 -19.09
N THR A 195 4.45 6.65 -17.98
CA THR A 195 4.35 5.91 -16.72
C THR A 195 2.91 5.86 -16.26
N VAL A 196 2.46 4.69 -15.83
CA VAL A 196 1.12 4.46 -15.26
C VAL A 196 1.23 3.76 -13.91
N PRO A 197 0.30 4.03 -12.98
CA PRO A 197 0.35 3.39 -11.68
C PRO A 197 -0.11 1.93 -11.77
N THR A 198 0.62 1.03 -11.12
CA THR A 198 0.24 -0.38 -10.98
C THR A 198 0.37 -0.82 -9.51
N PRO A 199 -0.57 -0.39 -8.65
CA PRO A 199 -0.51 -0.66 -7.21
C PRO A 199 -0.28 -2.14 -6.89
N ILE A 200 0.55 -2.39 -5.87
CA ILE A 200 0.82 -3.73 -5.36
C ILE A 200 0.21 -3.82 -3.96
N LEU A 201 -0.59 -4.84 -3.70
CA LEU A 201 -1.18 -5.08 -2.38
C LEU A 201 -0.60 -6.37 -1.79
N ILE A 202 -0.21 -6.32 -0.52
CA ILE A 202 0.38 -7.42 0.22
C ILE A 202 -0.49 -7.69 1.44
N SER A 203 -1.17 -8.83 1.45
CA SER A 203 -2.01 -9.26 2.58
C SER A 203 -1.25 -10.19 3.50
N ASN A 204 -1.58 -10.11 4.78
CA ASN A 204 -1.22 -11.09 5.80
C ASN A 204 0.30 -11.21 6.06
N THR A 205 1.04 -10.11 6.18
CA THR A 205 2.44 -10.12 6.66
C THR A 205 2.52 -9.97 8.19
N GLU A 206 3.56 -10.53 8.81
CA GLU A 206 3.79 -10.38 10.25
C GLU A 206 4.66 -9.18 10.56
N ARG A 207 4.16 -8.34 11.46
CA ARG A 207 4.93 -7.36 12.18
C ARG A 207 5.44 -7.96 13.48
N VAL A 208 6.75 -8.00 13.66
CA VAL A 208 7.42 -8.73 14.75
C VAL A 208 8.15 -7.82 15.72
N ILE A 209 8.45 -6.60 15.30
CA ILE A 209 9.03 -5.57 16.15
C ILE A 209 8.28 -4.24 15.98
N ASN A 210 8.43 -3.39 16.98
CA ASN A 210 8.03 -2.00 16.95
C ASN A 210 9.24 -1.11 17.20
N MET A 211 9.59 -0.28 16.21
CA MET A 211 10.69 0.68 16.32
C MET A 211 10.18 2.04 16.80
N ASP A 212 10.79 2.57 17.85
CA ASP A 212 10.52 3.92 18.34
C ASP A 212 11.15 4.97 17.43
N THR A 213 10.35 5.48 16.48
CA THR A 213 10.78 6.45 15.47
C THR A 213 11.09 7.82 16.04
N ASN A 214 10.69 8.15 17.28
CA ASN A 214 11.15 9.37 17.94
C ASN A 214 12.64 9.31 18.30
N LYS A 215 13.21 8.10 18.37
CA LYS A 215 14.63 7.89 18.71
C LYS A 215 15.49 7.61 17.47
N VAL A 216 14.98 6.82 16.53
CA VAL A 216 15.80 6.24 15.44
C VAL A 216 15.10 6.26 14.09
N TYR A 217 14.76 7.46 13.58
CA TYR A 217 14.18 7.63 12.24
C TYR A 217 15.16 8.29 11.25
N GLY A 218 15.08 7.90 9.97
CA GLY A 218 15.94 8.44 8.90
C GLY A 218 17.43 8.40 9.23
N ASN A 219 18.11 9.54 9.13
CA ASN A 219 19.54 9.66 9.42
C ASN A 219 19.92 9.36 10.89
N ALA A 220 18.98 9.48 11.84
CA ALA A 220 19.24 9.11 13.23
C ALA A 220 19.42 7.60 13.39
N PHE A 221 18.69 6.80 12.60
CA PHE A 221 18.86 5.35 12.54
C PHE A 221 20.27 4.98 12.07
N ALA A 222 20.73 5.56 10.96
CA ALA A 222 22.06 5.28 10.40
C ALA A 222 23.21 5.54 11.39
N LYS A 223 23.04 6.51 12.28
CA LYS A 223 24.03 6.94 13.28
C LYS A 223 23.89 6.24 14.63
N ALA A 224 22.79 5.51 14.85
CA ALA A 224 22.51 4.87 16.13
C ALA A 224 23.54 3.78 16.46
N THR A 225 23.86 3.66 17.74
CA THR A 225 24.60 2.53 18.31
C THR A 225 23.67 1.34 18.55
N GLU A 226 24.22 0.13 18.61
CA GLU A 226 23.45 -1.08 18.96
C GLU A 226 22.63 -0.93 20.24
N ARG A 227 23.20 -0.28 21.27
CA ARG A 227 22.50 0.00 22.53
C ARG A 227 21.26 0.87 22.30
N GLN A 228 21.36 1.92 21.48
CA GLN A 228 20.22 2.78 21.14
C GLN A 228 19.18 2.02 20.33
N LEU A 229 19.60 1.15 19.40
CA LEU A 229 18.69 0.32 18.62
C LEU A 229 17.90 -0.65 19.52
N ILE A 230 18.55 -1.33 20.46
CA ILE A 230 17.86 -2.21 21.42
C ILE A 230 16.88 -1.43 22.30
N GLN A 231 17.22 -0.21 22.71
CA GLN A 231 16.33 0.64 23.51
C GLN A 231 15.13 1.21 22.71
N ALA A 232 15.25 1.26 21.39
CA ALA A 232 14.20 1.70 20.49
C ALA A 232 13.39 0.54 19.88
N CYS A 233 13.91 -0.69 19.92
CA CYS A 233 13.29 -1.87 19.34
C CYS A 233 12.53 -2.67 20.41
N VAL A 234 11.21 -2.73 20.27
CA VAL A 234 10.36 -3.61 21.08
C VAL A 234 10.00 -4.84 20.27
N TYR A 235 10.45 -6.02 20.69
CA TYR A 235 9.99 -7.28 20.11
C TYR A 235 8.56 -7.60 20.56
N LEU A 236 7.70 -7.95 19.63
CA LEU A 236 6.30 -8.28 19.88
C LEU A 236 6.20 -9.77 20.17
N SER A 237 5.80 -10.12 21.41
CA SER A 237 5.62 -11.52 21.81
C SER A 237 4.50 -12.22 21.03
N GLN A 238 3.56 -11.45 20.50
CA GLN A 238 2.56 -11.89 19.54
C GLN A 238 2.69 -11.02 18.28
N PRO A 239 3.17 -11.59 17.16
CA PRO A 239 3.25 -10.85 15.91
C PRO A 239 1.89 -10.29 15.51
N GLN A 240 1.89 -9.06 15.01
CA GLN A 240 0.68 -8.41 14.52
C GLN A 240 0.54 -8.65 13.02
N THR A 241 -0.66 -8.96 12.55
CA THR A 241 -0.91 -9.08 11.11
C THR A 241 -1.07 -7.69 10.50
N VAL A 242 -0.33 -7.43 9.43
CA VAL A 242 -0.35 -6.19 8.67
C VAL A 242 -0.69 -6.49 7.21
N ASN A 243 -1.46 -5.59 6.59
CA ASN A 243 -1.76 -5.61 5.15
C ASN A 243 -1.31 -4.27 4.57
N LEU A 244 -0.66 -4.30 3.40
CA LEU A 244 -0.05 -3.13 2.80
C LEU A 244 -0.66 -2.80 1.45
N ILE A 245 -0.83 -1.50 1.19
CA ILE A 245 -1.11 -0.95 -0.14
C ILE A 245 0.17 -0.21 -0.57
N ALA A 246 0.94 -0.78 -1.49
CA ALA A 246 2.16 -0.16 -1.99
C ALA A 246 1.88 0.63 -3.27
N ILE A 247 2.03 1.95 -3.16
CA ILE A 247 1.83 2.89 -4.25
C ILE A 247 2.90 3.98 -4.29
N GLU A 248 3.32 4.37 -5.50
CA GLU A 248 4.31 5.42 -5.71
C GLU A 248 3.66 6.76 -6.07
N ALA A 249 3.98 7.80 -5.29
CA ALA A 249 3.57 9.17 -5.59
C ALA A 249 4.38 9.73 -6.77
N PRO A 250 3.84 10.69 -7.56
CA PRO A 250 4.67 11.38 -8.54
C PRO A 250 5.82 12.11 -7.83
N SER A 251 6.99 12.16 -8.45
CA SER A 251 8.20 12.69 -7.83
C SER A 251 8.80 13.86 -8.62
N HIS A 252 9.50 14.75 -7.92
CA HIS A 252 10.37 15.79 -8.50
C HIS A 252 9.69 16.79 -9.46
N GLY A 253 8.38 17.03 -9.31
CA GLY A 253 7.68 18.04 -10.09
C GLY A 253 7.99 19.47 -9.63
N ARG A 254 7.55 20.45 -10.42
CA ARG A 254 7.74 21.89 -10.17
C ARG A 254 6.54 22.68 -10.70
N GLY A 255 6.26 23.84 -10.11
CA GLY A 255 5.19 24.74 -10.53
C GLY A 255 3.81 24.17 -10.25
N SER A 256 2.83 24.51 -11.09
CA SER A 256 1.46 24.02 -10.98
C SER A 256 1.35 22.54 -11.34
N TYR A 257 0.46 21.82 -10.67
CA TYR A 257 0.10 20.46 -11.10
C TYR A 257 -0.58 20.47 -12.46
N THR A 258 -0.09 19.63 -13.37
CA THR A 258 -0.71 19.35 -14.66
C THR A 258 -1.89 18.40 -14.51
N ARG A 259 -2.79 18.39 -15.51
CA ARG A 259 -3.92 17.45 -15.55
C ARG A 259 -3.45 15.99 -15.48
N GLU A 260 -2.37 15.67 -16.18
CA GLU A 260 -1.78 14.34 -16.18
C GLU A 260 -1.28 13.93 -14.80
N GLN A 261 -0.64 14.85 -14.07
CA GLN A 261 -0.18 14.58 -12.71
C GLN A 261 -1.36 14.38 -11.75
N VAL A 262 -2.40 15.22 -11.82
CA VAL A 262 -3.61 15.04 -11.00
C VAL A 262 -4.27 13.69 -11.31
N ASN A 263 -4.42 13.36 -12.59
CA ASN A 263 -4.97 12.08 -13.02
C ASN A 263 -4.14 10.90 -12.50
N TYR A 264 -2.81 10.99 -12.58
CA TYR A 264 -1.91 9.95 -12.06
C TYR A 264 -2.13 9.74 -10.56
N ILE A 265 -2.12 10.81 -9.76
CA ILE A 265 -2.30 10.74 -8.29
C ILE A 265 -3.63 10.06 -7.95
N ILE A 266 -4.73 10.56 -8.54
CA ILE A 266 -6.08 10.05 -8.28
C ILE A 266 -6.20 8.58 -8.70
N THR A 267 -5.72 8.22 -9.89
CA THR A 267 -5.75 6.83 -10.38
C THR A 267 -4.98 5.91 -9.43
N THR A 268 -3.81 6.35 -8.98
CA THR A 268 -2.96 5.57 -8.08
C THR A 268 -3.67 5.27 -6.75
N CYS A 269 -4.21 6.30 -6.10
CA CYS A 269 -4.96 6.13 -4.85
C CYS A 269 -6.22 5.29 -5.05
N TYR A 270 -7.01 5.63 -6.07
CA TYR A 270 -8.29 4.96 -6.33
C TYR A 270 -8.09 3.47 -6.58
N VAL A 271 -7.16 3.08 -7.44
CA VAL A 271 -6.91 1.66 -7.76
C VAL A 271 -6.41 0.92 -6.52
N GLY A 272 -5.47 1.49 -5.77
CA GLY A 272 -4.96 0.87 -4.54
C GLY A 272 -6.07 0.68 -3.49
N PHE A 273 -6.90 1.70 -3.28
CA PHE A 273 -7.99 1.66 -2.30
C PHE A 273 -9.12 0.74 -2.73
N LYS A 274 -9.47 0.75 -4.02
CA LYS A 274 -10.48 -0.15 -4.57
C LYS A 274 -10.03 -1.60 -4.53
N ALA A 275 -8.77 -1.87 -4.83
CA ALA A 275 -8.19 -3.20 -4.69
C ALA A 275 -8.26 -3.70 -3.24
N ALA A 276 -7.93 -2.85 -2.25
CA ALA A 276 -8.04 -3.20 -0.84
C ALA A 276 -9.49 -3.54 -0.44
N GLN A 277 -10.45 -2.78 -0.94
CA GLN A 277 -11.88 -3.02 -0.75
C GLN A 277 -12.34 -4.35 -1.36
N LEU A 278 -11.91 -4.64 -2.60
CA LEU A 278 -12.22 -5.91 -3.27
C LEU A 278 -11.57 -7.11 -2.59
N LEU A 279 -10.37 -6.93 -2.01
CA LEU A 279 -9.62 -7.98 -1.32
C LEU A 279 -10.04 -8.20 0.13
N ALA A 280 -10.96 -7.41 0.68
CA ALA A 280 -11.32 -7.45 2.10
C ALA A 280 -11.71 -8.87 2.55
N TYR A 281 -12.57 -9.57 1.79
CA TYR A 281 -12.97 -10.94 2.13
C TYR A 281 -11.77 -11.91 2.21
N LYS A 282 -10.99 -11.98 1.13
CA LYS A 282 -9.85 -12.90 1.02
C LYS A 282 -8.77 -12.58 2.07
N THR A 283 -8.51 -11.29 2.29
CA THR A 283 -7.54 -10.81 3.28
C THR A 283 -8.01 -11.13 4.69
N HIS A 284 -9.27 -10.91 5.03
CA HIS A 284 -9.83 -11.34 6.31
C HIS A 284 -9.65 -12.85 6.52
N ALA A 285 -9.98 -13.66 5.51
CA ALA A 285 -9.82 -15.11 5.58
C ALA A 285 -8.37 -15.56 5.80
N LEU A 286 -7.39 -14.83 5.26
CA LEU A 286 -5.97 -15.07 5.54
C LEU A 286 -5.59 -14.65 6.96
N ASN A 287 -6.01 -13.46 7.39
CA ASN A 287 -5.66 -12.89 8.69
C ASN A 287 -6.24 -13.69 9.87
N THR A 288 -7.39 -14.34 9.67
CA THR A 288 -8.14 -15.03 10.73
C THR A 288 -8.06 -16.55 10.70
N LYS A 289 -7.28 -17.17 9.80
CA LYS A 289 -7.13 -18.64 9.73
C LYS A 289 -6.72 -19.30 11.07
N HIS A 290 -6.19 -18.53 12.04
CA HIS A 290 -5.88 -18.97 13.41
C HIS A 290 -7.00 -18.71 14.46
N GLN A 291 -8.07 -18.01 14.11
CA GLN A 291 -9.24 -17.78 14.94
C GLN A 291 -10.50 -18.18 14.18
N ARG A 292 -10.92 -19.44 14.36
CA ARG A 292 -12.23 -19.93 13.89
C ARG A 292 -13.36 -19.15 14.55
N SER A 293 -13.76 -18.02 13.98
CA SER A 293 -15.05 -17.42 14.30
C SER A 293 -16.05 -17.80 13.22
N SER A 294 -17.08 -18.51 13.66
CA SER A 294 -18.15 -19.14 12.88
C SER A 294 -19.21 -18.15 12.39
N SER A 295 -18.85 -16.91 12.08
CA SER A 295 -19.79 -15.93 11.52
C SER A 295 -19.72 -15.96 9.99
N ARG A 296 -20.63 -16.74 9.39
CA ARG A 296 -21.08 -16.54 8.01
C ARG A 296 -21.78 -15.17 7.92
N SER A 297 -21.03 -14.08 7.84
CA SER A 297 -21.57 -12.83 7.31
C SER A 297 -21.67 -12.99 5.79
N GLY A 298 -22.84 -12.65 5.25
CA GLY A 298 -23.17 -12.83 3.83
C GLY A 298 -22.28 -12.03 2.88
N LYS A 299 -22.60 -12.13 1.59
CA LYS A 299 -21.87 -11.69 0.39
C LYS A 299 -21.25 -10.27 0.34
N ASN A 300 -21.33 -9.43 1.37
CA ASN A 300 -20.77 -8.06 1.44
C ASN A 300 -20.38 -7.63 2.88
N GLY A 301 -19.97 -8.57 3.75
CA GLY A 301 -19.87 -8.32 5.20
C GLY A 301 -18.55 -7.76 5.75
N PHE A 302 -17.54 -7.49 4.92
CA PHE A 302 -16.23 -7.02 5.40
C PHE A 302 -16.01 -5.55 5.08
N ARG A 303 -15.63 -4.79 6.10
CA ARG A 303 -15.31 -3.37 6.01
C ARG A 303 -13.83 -3.19 5.77
N THR A 304 -13.47 -2.13 5.06
CA THR A 304 -12.10 -1.77 4.72
C THR A 304 -11.76 -0.47 5.44
N LYS A 305 -10.69 -0.52 6.23
CA LYS A 305 -10.10 0.67 6.83
C LYS A 305 -8.71 0.88 6.25
N ILE A 306 -8.41 2.10 5.83
CA ILE A 306 -7.11 2.46 5.26
C ILE A 306 -6.41 3.47 6.15
N HIS A 307 -5.19 3.15 6.57
CA HIS A 307 -4.29 4.04 7.28
C HIS A 307 -3.31 4.65 6.27
N THR A 308 -3.29 5.97 6.19
CA THR A 308 -2.41 6.73 5.29
C THR A 308 -1.81 7.94 5.98
N GLY A 309 -1.03 8.75 5.27
CA GLY A 309 -0.51 10.02 5.74
C GLY A 309 0.07 10.85 4.61
N TRP A 310 1.21 11.48 4.87
CA TRP A 310 1.93 12.38 3.95
C TRP A 310 2.60 11.69 2.77
N TRP A 311 1.83 10.92 2.00
CA TRP A 311 2.27 10.20 0.81
C TRP A 311 2.87 11.16 -0.22
N GLY A 312 4.18 11.00 -0.49
CA GLY A 312 4.91 11.83 -1.44
C GLY A 312 5.20 13.27 -1.01
N CYS A 313 4.82 13.72 0.19
CA CYS A 313 5.04 15.13 0.61
C CYS A 313 6.44 15.39 1.20
N GLY A 314 7.19 14.33 1.54
CA GLY A 314 8.57 14.43 2.03
C GLY A 314 9.57 14.54 0.88
N ALA A 315 10.33 13.46 0.65
CA ALA A 315 11.39 13.42 -0.36
C ALA A 315 10.91 13.76 -1.77
N TYR A 316 9.64 13.51 -2.10
CA TYR A 316 9.09 13.77 -3.44
C TYR A 316 8.55 15.20 -3.60
N GLY A 317 8.37 15.96 -2.52
CA GLY A 317 7.98 17.38 -2.56
C GLY A 317 6.54 17.65 -3.01
N ASN A 318 5.63 16.70 -2.85
CA ASN A 318 4.23 16.94 -3.19
C ASN A 318 3.54 17.90 -2.22
N ASN A 319 2.52 18.59 -2.75
CA ASN A 319 1.67 19.48 -1.99
C ASN A 319 0.75 18.71 -1.03
N ARG A 320 0.74 19.13 0.25
CA ARG A 320 -0.07 18.49 1.29
C ARG A 320 -1.56 18.52 0.99
N GLN A 321 -2.09 19.68 0.59
CA GLN A 321 -3.50 19.85 0.27
C GLN A 321 -3.91 18.97 -0.93
N MET A 322 -3.08 18.93 -1.98
CA MET A 322 -3.29 18.03 -3.14
C MET A 322 -3.39 16.56 -2.71
N MET A 323 -2.46 16.11 -1.85
CA MET A 323 -2.41 14.72 -1.40
C MET A 323 -3.55 14.35 -0.45
N ILE A 324 -4.00 15.24 0.43
CA ILE A 324 -5.18 15.00 1.27
C ILE A 324 -6.43 14.90 0.38
N LEU A 325 -6.65 15.89 -0.49
CA LEU A 325 -7.80 16.01 -1.38
C LEU A 325 -7.98 14.75 -2.24
N THR A 326 -6.92 14.35 -2.93
CA THR A 326 -6.97 13.22 -3.88
C THR A 326 -7.12 11.87 -3.18
N GLN A 327 -6.47 11.67 -2.01
CA GLN A 327 -6.65 10.44 -1.22
C GLN A 327 -8.08 10.34 -0.67
N MET A 328 -8.64 11.43 -0.15
CA MET A 328 -10.04 11.47 0.30
C MET A 328 -10.99 11.14 -0.84
N LEU A 329 -10.87 11.82 -1.98
CA LEU A 329 -11.74 11.61 -3.14
C LEU A 329 -11.66 10.17 -3.66
N ALA A 330 -10.45 9.62 -3.74
CA ALA A 330 -10.23 8.22 -4.09
C ALA A 330 -10.90 7.25 -3.11
N ALA A 331 -10.86 7.52 -1.80
CA ALA A 331 -11.48 6.67 -0.79
C ALA A 331 -13.01 6.66 -0.92
N TYR A 332 -13.64 7.82 -1.15
CA TYR A 332 -15.06 7.92 -1.43
C TYR A 332 -15.43 7.11 -2.68
N TRP A 333 -14.76 7.35 -3.80
CA TRP A 333 -15.04 6.64 -5.05
C TRP A 333 -14.76 5.13 -4.97
N ALA A 334 -13.79 4.72 -4.17
CA ALA A 334 -13.48 3.31 -3.93
C ALA A 334 -14.48 2.62 -2.99
N GLN A 335 -15.34 3.40 -2.31
CA GLN A 335 -16.29 2.96 -1.28
C GLN A 335 -15.57 2.32 -0.08
N VAL A 336 -14.46 2.93 0.35
CA VAL A 336 -13.76 2.54 1.59
C VAL A 336 -14.58 3.03 2.79
N GLU A 337 -14.73 2.21 3.83
CA GLU A 337 -15.55 2.55 4.99
C GLU A 337 -14.89 3.61 5.89
N GLU A 338 -13.59 3.51 6.12
CA GLU A 338 -12.86 4.49 6.91
C GLU A 338 -11.45 4.72 6.36
N ILE A 339 -11.02 5.97 6.30
CA ILE A 339 -9.64 6.35 6.09
C ILE A 339 -9.15 7.14 7.31
N ILE A 340 -8.03 6.69 7.87
CA ILE A 340 -7.34 7.35 8.96
C ILE A 340 -6.08 8.00 8.39
N PHE A 341 -6.05 9.33 8.39
CA PHE A 341 -4.94 10.12 7.90
C PHE A 341 -4.06 10.53 9.08
N HIS A 342 -2.87 9.93 9.16
CA HIS A 342 -1.87 10.18 10.18
C HIS A 342 -1.04 11.42 9.83
N THR A 343 -1.26 12.52 10.56
CA THR A 343 -0.66 13.83 10.28
C THR A 343 0.63 14.08 11.04
N GLN A 344 1.02 13.18 11.95
CA GLN A 344 2.15 13.31 12.89
C GLN A 344 1.97 14.41 13.95
N THR A 345 1.42 15.57 13.58
CA THR A 345 1.15 16.71 14.47
C THR A 345 -0.24 17.30 14.21
N ASN A 346 -0.72 18.17 15.11
CA ASN A 346 -2.00 18.88 14.97
C ASN A 346 -1.88 20.18 14.14
N GLU A 347 -0.75 20.44 13.47
CA GLU A 347 -0.46 21.76 12.87
C GLU A 347 -1.11 21.98 11.50
N TYR A 348 -1.81 20.98 10.97
CA TYR A 348 -2.25 20.94 9.57
C TYR A 348 -3.76 21.15 9.37
N ASP A 349 -4.48 21.64 10.38
CA ASP A 349 -5.94 21.83 10.33
C ASP A 349 -6.40 22.69 9.15
N LYS A 350 -5.59 23.69 8.76
CA LYS A 350 -5.91 24.55 7.61
C LYS A 350 -5.91 23.77 6.29
N ASP A 351 -4.87 22.96 6.05
CA ASP A 351 -4.76 22.14 4.84
C ASP A 351 -5.87 21.10 4.78
N ILE A 352 -6.19 20.50 5.93
CA ILE A 352 -7.27 19.52 6.10
C ILE A 352 -8.63 20.13 5.76
N ASN A 353 -8.98 21.26 6.37
CA ASN A 353 -10.27 21.90 6.16
C ASN A 353 -10.43 22.38 4.71
N ALA A 354 -9.37 22.97 4.13
CA ALA A 354 -9.39 23.39 2.74
C ALA A 354 -9.58 22.19 1.78
N ALA A 355 -8.93 21.05 2.03
CA ALA A 355 -9.14 19.84 1.23
C ALA A 355 -10.58 19.30 1.38
N ARG A 356 -11.13 19.25 2.61
CA ARG A 356 -12.51 18.78 2.88
C ARG A 356 -13.56 19.57 2.10
N GLU A 357 -13.51 20.90 2.15
CA GLU A 357 -14.47 21.76 1.44
C GLU A 357 -14.46 21.52 -0.08
N ILE A 358 -13.28 21.20 -0.63
CA ILE A 358 -13.13 20.90 -2.06
C ILE A 358 -13.68 19.51 -2.37
N VAL A 359 -13.35 18.49 -1.55
CA VAL A 359 -13.88 17.13 -1.71
C VAL A 359 -15.40 17.14 -1.73
N GLU A 360 -16.04 17.82 -0.76
CA GLU A 360 -17.50 17.90 -0.67
C GLU A 360 -18.15 18.45 -1.97
N LYS A 361 -17.52 19.45 -2.59
CA LYS A 361 -17.98 19.99 -3.88
C LYS A 361 -17.76 19.00 -5.02
N LEU A 362 -16.58 18.36 -5.07
CA LEU A 362 -16.22 17.42 -6.13
C LEU A 362 -17.03 16.12 -6.07
N LEU A 363 -17.53 15.71 -4.90
CA LEU A 363 -18.41 14.55 -4.79
C LEU A 363 -19.77 14.75 -5.47
N LEU A 364 -20.17 16.01 -5.72
CA LEU A 364 -21.38 16.31 -6.50
C LEU A 364 -21.14 16.18 -8.02
N GLU A 365 -19.87 16.18 -8.45
CA GLU A 365 -19.51 16.00 -9.85
C GLU A 365 -19.62 14.51 -10.24
N LYS A 366 -20.37 14.24 -11.30
CA LYS A 366 -20.68 12.88 -11.77
C LYS A 366 -19.72 12.40 -12.86
N ASN A 367 -18.71 13.20 -13.18
CA ASN A 367 -17.75 12.93 -14.22
C ASN A 367 -16.32 13.10 -13.69
N VAL A 368 -15.54 12.01 -13.69
CA VAL A 368 -14.17 11.99 -13.17
C VAL A 368 -13.28 13.01 -13.89
N ASP A 369 -13.40 13.13 -15.22
CA ASP A 369 -12.60 14.07 -16.00
C ASP A 369 -12.87 15.51 -15.60
N ARG A 370 -14.13 15.87 -15.33
CA ARG A 370 -14.49 17.19 -14.82
C ARG A 370 -13.98 17.42 -13.41
N ALA A 371 -14.08 16.43 -12.53
CA ALA A 371 -13.53 16.53 -11.18
C ALA A 371 -12.00 16.78 -11.21
N ILE A 372 -11.28 16.09 -12.11
CA ILE A 372 -9.86 16.33 -12.37
C ILE A 372 -9.62 17.76 -12.87
N ASP A 373 -10.41 18.23 -13.83
CA ASP A 373 -10.27 19.59 -14.38
C ASP A 373 -10.50 20.66 -13.31
N GLU A 374 -11.47 20.46 -12.41
CA GLU A 374 -11.70 21.37 -11.27
C GLU A 374 -10.53 21.37 -10.28
N ILE A 375 -9.90 20.22 -10.02
CA ILE A 375 -8.69 20.16 -9.19
C ILE A 375 -7.53 20.92 -9.85
N VAL A 376 -7.36 20.81 -11.17
CA VAL A 376 -6.32 21.56 -11.90
C VAL A 376 -6.54 23.07 -11.78
N LYS A 377 -7.79 23.54 -11.81
CA LYS A 377 -8.14 24.96 -11.66
C LYS A 377 -7.78 25.54 -10.29
N LEU A 378 -7.62 24.71 -9.26
CA LEU A 378 -7.11 25.15 -7.95
C LEU A 378 -5.68 25.71 -8.05
N ASN A 379 -4.95 25.36 -9.11
CA ASN A 379 -3.60 25.83 -9.39
C ASN A 379 -2.64 25.61 -8.20
N LEU A 380 -2.83 24.49 -7.48
CA LEU A 380 -1.94 24.08 -6.40
C LEU A 380 -0.52 23.88 -6.94
N GLN A 381 0.47 24.26 -6.15
CA GLN A 381 1.87 24.23 -6.53
C GLN A 381 2.59 23.09 -5.82
N TRP A 382 3.51 22.44 -6.53
CA TRP A 382 4.49 21.55 -5.93
C TRP A 382 5.21 22.24 -4.76
N GLU A 383 5.46 21.49 -3.69
CA GLU A 383 6.23 21.94 -2.53
C GLU A 383 7.72 21.62 -2.71
N ARG A 384 8.52 21.92 -1.68
CA ARG A 384 9.95 21.59 -1.69
C ARG A 384 10.16 20.18 -1.18
N SER A 385 10.94 19.39 -1.91
CA SER A 385 11.54 18.17 -1.37
C SER A 385 12.41 18.52 -0.16
N ASN A 386 12.33 17.71 0.88
CA ASN A 386 13.12 17.87 2.10
C ASN A 386 14.50 17.19 2.04
N ASN A 387 14.92 16.65 0.87
CA ASN A 387 16.22 16.01 0.63
C ASN A 387 16.61 14.98 1.71
N THR A 388 15.65 14.21 2.22
CA THR A 388 15.87 13.20 3.27
C THR A 388 16.60 11.98 2.80
#